data_AF-A0A3D1THU1-F1
#
_entry.id   AF-A0A3D1THU1-F1
#
_cell.length_a   1.000
_cell.length_b   1.000
_cell.length_c   1.000
_cell.angle_alpha   90.00
_cell.angle_beta   90.00
_cell.angle_gamma   90.00
#
_symmetry.space_group_name_H-M   'P 1'
#
loop_
_entity.id
_entity.type
_entity.pdbx_description
1 polymer ?
#
loop_
_entity_poly.entity_id
_entity_poly.type
_entity_poly.pdbx_seq_one_letter_code
_entity_poly.pdbx_strand_id
1 'polypeptide(L)'
;MSELSKMLEEEQMGAPEVVVSALPWSVFQEELQDKLLSAVVAAMAVGGRFSTIAYVSGLFLPPARKFRRKLSQHFETVECSPIQWKNLPPAITYRCRKGE
;
A
#
# COMPACT_ATOMS: atom_id res chain seq x y z
N MET A 1 -6.49 5.87 8.87
CA MET A 1 -6.52 5.14 7.58
C MET A 1 -7.87 4.51 7.25
N SER A 2 -8.55 3.78 8.15
CA SER A 2 -9.90 3.27 7.81
C SER A 2 -10.94 4.37 7.58
N GLU A 3 -10.71 5.56 8.15
CA GLU A 3 -11.54 6.76 7.95
C GLU A 3 -10.84 7.79 7.05
N LEU A 4 -9.97 7.34 6.13
CA LEU A 4 -9.16 8.24 5.32
C LEU A 4 -10.00 9.26 4.55
N SER A 5 -11.11 8.85 3.92
CA SER A 5 -11.98 9.78 3.19
C SER A 5 -12.52 10.90 4.08
N LYS A 6 -12.95 10.57 5.31
CA LYS A 6 -13.43 11.56 6.26
C LYS A 6 -12.34 12.56 6.66
N MET A 7 -11.13 12.07 6.91
CA MET A 7 -9.98 12.95 7.23
C MET A 7 -9.64 13.88 6.06
N LEU A 8 -9.72 13.40 4.82
CA LEU A 8 -9.50 14.23 3.63
C LEU A 8 -10.59 15.32 3.50
N GLU A 9 -11.84 14.97 3.75
CA GLU A 9 -12.98 15.90 3.72
C GLU A 9 -12.86 16.99 4.81
N GLU A 10 -12.49 16.61 6.04
CA GLU A 10 -12.27 17.54 7.15
C GLU A 10 -11.17 18.56 6.82
N GLU A 11 -10.12 18.12 6.13
CA GLU A 11 -9.01 18.95 5.67
C GLU A 11 -9.25 19.63 4.30
N GLN A 12 -10.47 19.50 3.74
CA GLN A 12 -10.87 20.08 2.44
C GLN A 12 -9.92 19.68 1.29
N MET A 13 -9.35 18.47 1.36
CA MET A 13 -8.48 17.93 0.34
C MET A 13 -9.25 17.08 -0.67
N GLY A 14 -8.88 17.23 -1.94
CA GLY A 14 -9.39 16.37 -3.01
C GLY A 14 -8.82 14.94 -2.95
N ALA A 15 -9.26 14.10 -3.89
CA ALA A 15 -8.77 12.73 -4.02
C ALA A 15 -7.25 12.73 -4.30
N PRO A 16 -6.42 12.07 -3.46
CA PRO A 16 -4.97 12.10 -3.63
C PRO A 16 -4.54 11.34 -4.89
N GLU A 17 -3.66 11.97 -5.66
CA GLU A 17 -2.97 11.34 -6.79
C GLU A 17 -1.83 10.41 -6.33
N VAL A 18 -1.30 10.64 -5.13
CA VAL A 18 -0.19 9.88 -4.55
C VAL A 18 -0.47 9.59 -3.08
N VAL A 19 -0.35 8.31 -2.70
CA VAL A 19 -0.41 7.85 -1.31
C VAL A 19 0.86 7.08 -0.99
N VAL A 20 1.54 7.46 0.09
CA VAL A 20 2.72 6.78 0.61
C VAL A 20 2.40 6.23 1.99
N SER A 21 2.66 4.95 2.22
CA SER A 21 2.38 4.28 3.49
C SER A 21 3.54 3.42 3.95
N ALA A 22 3.95 3.59 5.21
CA ALA A 22 4.95 2.75 5.85
C ALA A 22 4.35 1.82 6.92
N LEU A 23 3.07 1.46 6.79
CA LEU A 23 2.41 0.57 7.74
C LEU A 23 3.02 -0.85 7.71
N PRO A 24 3.02 -1.57 8.85
CA PRO A 24 3.53 -2.93 8.93
C PRO A 24 2.49 -3.95 8.39
N TRP A 25 2.14 -3.84 7.12
CA TRP A 25 1.02 -4.57 6.50
C TRP A 25 1.05 -6.08 6.73
N SER A 26 2.22 -6.72 6.63
CA SER A 26 2.36 -8.17 6.80
C SER A 26 2.14 -8.65 8.24
N VAL A 27 2.10 -7.75 9.23
CA VAL A 27 1.85 -8.06 10.65
C VAL A 27 0.35 -7.97 10.96
N PHE A 28 -0.41 -7.21 10.19
CA PHE A 28 -1.85 -7.06 10.40
C PHE A 28 -2.62 -8.32 10.03
N GLN A 29 -3.75 -8.53 10.70
CA GLN A 29 -4.73 -9.55 10.33
C GLN A 29 -5.29 -9.27 8.93
N GLU A 30 -5.71 -10.31 8.22
CA GLU A 30 -6.08 -10.22 6.80
C GLU A 30 -7.25 -9.25 6.56
N GLU A 31 -8.23 -9.24 7.47
CA GLU A 31 -9.42 -8.39 7.42
C GLU A 31 -9.04 -6.92 7.58
N LEU A 32 -8.06 -6.62 8.45
CA LEU A 32 -7.57 -5.26 8.64
C LEU A 32 -6.79 -4.79 7.41
N GLN A 33 -5.98 -5.65 6.80
CA GLN A 33 -5.28 -5.32 5.55
C GLN A 33 -6.27 -4.93 4.45
N ASP A 34 -7.33 -5.73 4.24
CA ASP A 34 -8.34 -5.47 3.20
C ASP A 34 -9.12 -4.19 3.49
N LYS A 35 -9.53 -3.98 4.76
CA LYS A 35 -10.24 -2.76 5.16
C LYS A 35 -9.41 -1.51 4.87
N LEU A 36 -8.12 -1.54 5.21
CA LEU A 36 -7.22 -0.41 5.02
C LEU A 36 -6.89 -0.18 3.54
N LEU A 37 -6.62 -1.24 2.76
CA LEU A 37 -6.36 -1.12 1.31
C LEU A 37 -7.59 -0.62 0.56
N SER A 38 -8.78 -1.15 0.87
CA SER A 38 -10.04 -0.69 0.29
C SER A 38 -10.29 0.79 0.57
N ALA A 39 -10.07 1.23 1.82
CA ALA A 39 -10.22 2.64 2.18
C ALA A 39 -9.23 3.55 1.43
N VAL A 40 -7.98 3.10 1.25
CA VAL A 40 -6.97 3.82 0.46
C VAL A 40 -7.40 3.93 -1.00
N VAL A 41 -7.74 2.81 -1.64
CA VAL A 41 -8.13 2.81 -3.06
C VAL A 41 -9.39 3.61 -3.31
N ALA A 42 -10.38 3.55 -2.41
CA ALA A 42 -11.62 4.32 -2.54
C ALA A 42 -11.36 5.84 -2.47
N ALA A 43 -10.44 6.29 -1.61
CA ALA A 43 -10.11 7.70 -1.47
C ALA A 43 -9.27 8.25 -2.64
N MET A 44 -8.44 7.42 -3.27
CA MET A 44 -7.49 7.85 -4.31
C MET A 44 -8.16 8.31 -5.61
N ALA A 45 -7.52 9.26 -6.30
CA ALA A 45 -7.89 9.64 -7.65
C ALA A 45 -7.70 8.47 -8.64
N VAL A 46 -8.47 8.49 -9.73
CA VAL A 46 -8.28 7.57 -10.87
C VAL A 46 -6.85 7.70 -11.40
N GLY A 47 -6.19 6.58 -11.70
CA GLY A 47 -4.79 6.56 -12.14
C GLY A 47 -3.77 6.87 -11.02
N GLY A 48 -4.22 7.11 -9.79
CA GLY A 48 -3.38 7.46 -8.65
C GLY A 48 -2.38 6.37 -8.28
N ARG A 49 -1.29 6.77 -7.61
CA ARG A 49 -0.17 5.90 -7.23
C ARG A 49 -0.13 5.63 -5.74
N PHE A 50 0.03 4.37 -5.37
CA PHE A 50 0.25 3.95 -3.99
C PHE A 50 1.65 3.35 -3.83
N SER A 51 2.39 3.76 -2.80
CA SER A 51 3.70 3.19 -2.49
C SER A 51 3.79 2.72 -1.05
N THR A 52 4.34 1.52 -0.85
CA THR A 52 4.60 1.01 0.50
C THR A 52 5.89 0.21 0.59
N ILE A 53 6.49 0.21 1.77
CA ILE A 53 7.76 -0.46 2.04
C ILE A 53 7.54 -1.88 2.57
N ALA A 54 8.45 -2.78 2.21
CA ALA A 54 8.53 -4.11 2.82
C ALA A 54 9.99 -4.51 3.02
N TYR A 55 10.30 -5.08 4.17
CA TYR A 55 11.65 -5.53 4.49
C TYR A 55 11.98 -6.86 3.81
N VAL A 56 13.18 -6.95 3.24
CA VAL A 56 13.67 -8.13 2.52
C VAL A 56 13.65 -9.37 3.39
N SER A 57 13.97 -9.23 4.68
CA SER A 57 13.95 -10.32 5.66
C SER A 57 12.59 -10.99 5.84
N GLY A 58 11.50 -10.31 5.50
CA GLY A 58 10.13 -10.84 5.62
C GLY A 58 9.50 -11.30 4.31
N LEU A 59 10.09 -11.00 3.14
CA LEU A 59 9.41 -11.16 1.84
C LEU A 59 9.01 -12.60 1.50
N PHE A 60 9.76 -13.58 2.01
CA PHE A 60 9.49 -14.99 1.75
C PHE A 60 8.43 -15.59 2.69
N LEU A 61 8.05 -14.89 3.76
CA LEU A 61 7.06 -15.39 4.72
C LEU A 61 5.64 -15.41 4.10
N PRO A 62 4.79 -16.38 4.48
CA PRO A 62 3.42 -16.45 3.96
C PRO A 62 2.62 -15.13 4.08
N PRO A 63 2.67 -14.38 5.20
CA PRO A 63 1.95 -13.11 5.30
C PRO A 63 2.40 -12.06 4.28
N ALA A 64 3.70 -11.96 3.99
CA ALA A 64 4.22 -11.03 2.99
C ALA A 64 3.79 -11.41 1.57
N ARG A 65 3.77 -12.71 1.25
CA ARG A 65 3.25 -13.21 -0.04
C ARG A 65 1.77 -12.93 -0.20
N LYS A 66 0.98 -13.17 0.86
CA LYS A 66 -0.46 -12.87 0.87
C LYS A 66 -0.71 -11.37 0.69
N PHE A 67 0.06 -10.51 1.37
CA PHE A 67 -0.07 -9.07 1.21
C PHE A 67 0.24 -8.62 -0.23
N ARG A 68 1.31 -9.13 -0.86
CA ARG A 68 1.58 -8.84 -2.28
C ARG A 68 0.42 -9.25 -3.20
N ARG A 69 -0.24 -10.38 -2.91
CA ARG A 69 -1.43 -10.80 -3.64
C ARG A 69 -2.59 -9.82 -3.43
N LYS A 70 -2.82 -9.34 -2.20
CA LYS A 70 -3.84 -8.33 -1.91
C LYS A 70 -3.58 -7.02 -2.67
N LEU A 71 -2.33 -6.57 -2.77
CA LEU A 71 -1.99 -5.42 -3.61
C LEU A 71 -2.42 -5.66 -5.07
N SER A 72 -2.16 -6.85 -5.61
CA SER A 72 -2.52 -7.20 -7.00
C SER A 72 -4.02 -7.36 -7.23
N GLN A 73 -4.83 -7.47 -6.15
CA GLN A 73 -6.29 -7.52 -6.23
C GLN A 73 -6.93 -6.13 -6.19
N HIS A 74 -6.25 -5.14 -5.60
CA HIS A 74 -6.76 -3.79 -5.40
C HIS A 74 -6.21 -2.77 -6.42
N PHE A 75 -5.05 -3.07 -7.02
CA PHE A 75 -4.36 -2.20 -7.96
C PHE A 75 -4.20 -2.88 -9.31
N GLU A 76 -4.32 -2.10 -10.38
CA GLU A 76 -4.16 -2.57 -11.76
C GLU A 76 -2.72 -3.03 -12.02
N THR A 77 -1.75 -2.29 -11.49
CA THR A 77 -0.33 -2.65 -11.59
C THR A 77 0.32 -2.65 -10.21
N VAL A 78 1.23 -3.61 -10.00
CA VAL A 78 2.04 -3.73 -8.79
C VAL A 78 3.47 -4.07 -9.18
N GLU A 79 4.37 -3.10 -9.03
CA GLU A 79 5.79 -3.25 -9.30
C GLU A 79 6.59 -3.29 -8.00
N CYS A 80 7.72 -3.99 -8.02
CA CYS A 80 8.70 -3.94 -6.94
C CYS A 80 9.92 -3.15 -7.39
N SER A 81 10.41 -2.24 -6.55
CA SER A 81 11.71 -1.62 -6.77
C SER A 81 12.87 -2.60 -6.53
N PRO A 82 14.08 -2.29 -7.04
CA PRO A 82 15.31 -2.97 -6.62
C PRO A 82 15.51 -2.85 -5.11
N ILE A 83 16.21 -3.83 -4.51
CA ILE A 83 16.53 -3.80 -3.07
C ILE A 83 17.30 -2.51 -2.72
N GLN A 84 16.78 -1.75 -1.76
CA GLN A 84 17.47 -0.62 -1.16
C GLN A 84 18.45 -1.11 -0.09
N TRP A 85 19.67 -1.47 -0.52
CA TRP A 85 20.72 -1.97 0.38
C TRP A 85 21.20 -0.95 1.41
N LYS A 86 21.04 0.34 1.13
CA LYS A 86 21.38 1.42 2.07
C LYS A 86 20.34 1.60 3.18
N ASN A 87 19.18 0.95 3.07
CA ASN A 87 18.19 0.90 4.14
C ASN A 87 18.57 -0.22 5.11
N LEU A 88 18.65 0.04 6.41
CA LEU A 88 18.91 -0.99 7.42
C LEU A 88 17.67 -1.15 8.32
N PRO A 89 16.98 -2.31 8.28
CA PRO A 89 17.26 -3.50 7.47
C PRO A 89 16.91 -3.31 5.97
N PRO A 90 17.53 -4.06 5.04
CA PRO A 90 17.29 -3.93 3.60
C PRO A 90 15.80 -4.04 3.25
N ALA A 91 15.34 -3.18 2.33
CA ALA A 91 13.93 -3.08 1.98
C ALA A 91 13.70 -3.01 0.47
N ILE A 92 12.45 -3.28 0.08
CA ILE A 92 11.89 -2.97 -1.23
C ILE A 92 10.73 -1.99 -1.08
N THR A 93 10.33 -1.37 -2.18
CA THR A 93 9.11 -0.57 -2.27
C THR A 93 8.19 -1.21 -3.29
N TYR A 94 6.95 -1.50 -2.88
CA TYR A 94 5.87 -1.78 -3.81
C TYR A 94 5.38 -0.45 -4.38
N ARG A 95 5.28 -0.36 -5.71
CA ARG A 95 4.73 0.78 -6.44
C ARG A 95 3.49 0.28 -7.18
N CYS A 96 2.33 0.83 -6.83
CA CYS A 96 1.05 0.36 -7.34
C CYS A 96 0.33 1.49 -8.07
N ARG A 97 -0.44 1.16 -9.11
CA ARG A 97 -1.30 2.11 -9.83
C ARG A 97 -2.76 1.69 -9.70
N LYS A 98 -3.63 2.63 -9.32
CA LYS A 98 -5.08 2.46 -9.37
C LYS A 98 -5.51 2.52 -10.84
N GLY A 99 -6.39 1.59 -11.24
CA GLY A 99 -6.98 1.59 -12.58
C GLY A 99 -7.95 2.75 -12.78
N GLU A 100 -8.56 2.76 -13.97
CA GLU A 100 -9.67 3.65 -14.32
C GLU A 100 -11.00 3.23 -13.65
#